data_AF-A0A1Q9P3P2-F1
#
_entry.id   AF-A0A1Q9P3P2-F1
#
_cell.length_a   1.000
_cell.length_b   1.000
_cell.length_c   1.000
_cell.angle_alpha   90.00
_cell.angle_beta   90.00
_cell.angle_gamma   90.00
#
_symmetry.space_group_name_H-M   'P 1'
#
loop_
_entity.id
_entity.type
_entity.pdbx_description
1 polymer ?
#
loop_
_entity_poly.entity_id
_entity_poly.type
_entity_poly.pdbx_seq_one_letter_code
_entity_poly.pdbx_strand_id
1 'polypeptide(L)'
;MVRLTSIGNVLSGIGITLLGVAIGVKYLLESLGTTGDPLQYPFYIWMGSLLVLGIVLIVSIINTFTEMTGFVHPDDKLYANTLVFVMTLGTILTFGLLEGYDTADIQGALFNMGTMIVIAYIFLFIFVFGGSRISEGAETGQIKEMTSRFMLVSLILGAIMAGVNFALNWIWLFTASYAWAAGTLFMFAIALVFIIVFFLGRRYEPVGE
;
A
#
# COMPACT_ATOMS: atom_id res chain seq x y z
N MET A 1 4.62 11.88 21.57
CA MET A 1 4.15 11.30 20.29
C MET A 1 5.24 11.09 19.26
N VAL A 2 6.21 12.01 19.10
CA VAL A 2 7.42 11.81 18.26
C VAL A 2 8.02 10.40 18.43
N ARG A 3 8.10 9.89 19.66
CA ARG A 3 8.61 8.54 19.95
C ARG A 3 7.77 7.41 19.34
N LEU A 4 6.43 7.48 19.32
CA LEU A 4 5.58 6.39 18.82
C LEU A 4 5.59 6.35 17.29
N THR A 5 5.58 7.51 16.62
CA THR A 5 5.69 7.61 15.16
C THR A 5 7.07 7.15 14.67
N SER A 6 8.14 7.58 15.35
CA SER A 6 9.49 7.09 15.03
C SER A 6 9.63 5.58 15.26
N ILE A 7 9.06 5.03 16.34
CA ILE A 7 9.03 3.58 16.57
C ILE A 7 8.26 2.87 15.45
N GLY A 8 7.09 3.38 15.06
CA GLY A 8 6.31 2.82 13.96
C GLY A 8 7.09 2.81 12.63
N ASN A 9 7.81 3.88 12.33
CA ASN A 9 8.63 3.99 11.11
C ASN A 9 9.82 3.02 11.13
N VAL A 10 10.51 2.91 12.27
CA VAL A 10 11.61 1.96 12.45
C VAL A 10 11.10 0.53 12.34
N LEU A 11 9.98 0.19 12.98
CA LEU A 11 9.37 -1.14 12.90
C LEU A 11 8.91 -1.45 11.48
N SER A 12 8.35 -0.47 10.76
CA SER A 12 7.96 -0.63 9.35
C SER A 12 9.20 -0.89 8.47
N GLY A 13 10.30 -0.18 8.71
CA GLY A 13 11.57 -0.40 8.03
C GLY A 13 12.16 -1.79 8.31
N ILE A 14 12.14 -2.23 9.57
CA ILE A 14 12.54 -3.59 9.96
C ILE A 14 11.67 -4.62 9.24
N GLY A 15 10.36 -4.43 9.24
CA GLY A 15 9.41 -5.28 8.55
C GLY A 15 9.68 -5.43 7.05
N ILE A 16 9.84 -4.30 6.35
CA ILE A 16 10.19 -4.30 4.91
C ILE A 16 11.54 -4.99 4.67
N THR A 17 12.51 -4.77 5.56
CA THR A 17 13.82 -5.43 5.48
C THR A 17 13.68 -6.95 5.65
N LEU A 18 12.87 -7.42 6.61
CA LEU A 18 12.59 -8.84 6.81
C LEU A 18 11.94 -9.48 5.58
N LEU A 19 11.02 -8.79 4.91
CA LEU A 19 10.46 -9.27 3.63
C LEU A 19 11.53 -9.40 2.55
N GLY A 20 12.40 -8.39 2.41
CA GLY A 20 13.52 -8.45 1.47
C GLY A 20 14.48 -9.60 1.77
N VAL A 21 14.77 -9.85 3.06
CA VAL A 21 15.57 -10.99 3.49
C VAL A 21 14.85 -12.31 3.19
N ALA A 22 13.53 -12.42 3.42
CA ALA A 22 12.77 -13.63 3.09
C ALA A 22 12.88 -13.98 1.61
N ILE A 23 12.73 -12.99 0.73
CA ILE A 23 12.89 -13.16 -0.73
C ILE A 23 14.33 -13.56 -1.08
N GLY A 24 15.32 -12.86 -0.51
CA GLY A 24 16.74 -13.13 -0.78
C GLY A 24 17.19 -14.52 -0.33
N VAL A 25 16.75 -14.95 0.86
CA VAL A 25 17.02 -16.30 1.39
C VAL A 25 16.33 -17.35 0.52
N LYS A 26 15.09 -17.11 0.08
CA LYS A 26 14.39 -18.02 -0.84
C LYS A 26 15.20 -18.23 -2.12
N TYR A 27 15.59 -17.14 -2.78
CA TYR A 27 16.35 -17.18 -4.02
C TYR A 27 17.71 -17.88 -3.85
N LEU A 28 18.40 -17.61 -2.74
CA LEU A 28 19.68 -18.24 -2.42
C LEU A 28 19.53 -19.76 -2.22
N LEU A 29 18.53 -20.20 -1.46
CA LEU A 29 18.29 -21.63 -1.22
C LEU A 29 17.90 -22.38 -2.50
N GLU A 30 17.07 -21.76 -3.35
CA GLU A 30 16.72 -22.29 -4.68
C GLU A 30 17.97 -22.39 -5.57
N SER A 31 18.84 -21.37 -5.58
CA SER A 31 20.06 -21.36 -6.40
C SER A 31 21.09 -22.42 -5.99
N LEU A 32 21.13 -22.77 -4.70
CA LEU A 32 22.01 -23.81 -4.15
C LEU A 32 21.41 -25.22 -4.28
N GLY A 33 20.18 -25.36 -4.79
CA GLY A 33 19.50 -26.65 -4.91
C GLY A 33 19.23 -27.31 -3.55
N THR A 34 19.07 -26.51 -2.50
CA THR A 34 18.90 -27.03 -1.13
C THR A 34 17.53 -27.70 -1.01
N THR A 35 17.49 -28.90 -0.41
CA THR A 35 16.24 -29.66 -0.19
C THR A 35 16.00 -29.90 1.30
N GLY A 36 14.74 -30.15 1.67
CA GLY A 36 14.35 -30.45 3.05
C GLY A 36 14.03 -29.22 3.91
N ASP A 37 14.22 -29.33 5.22
CA ASP A 37 13.85 -28.34 6.24
C ASP A 37 14.34 -26.90 5.98
N PRO A 38 15.54 -26.64 5.40
CA PRO A 38 16.00 -25.27 5.14
C PRO A 38 15.09 -24.46 4.21
N LEU A 39 14.28 -25.10 3.36
CA LEU A 39 13.30 -24.42 2.48
C LEU A 39 12.19 -23.69 3.24
N GLN A 40 12.01 -24.01 4.54
CA GLN A 40 11.01 -23.36 5.39
C GLN A 40 11.51 -22.06 6.02
N TYR A 41 12.83 -21.78 6.01
CA TYR A 41 13.38 -20.57 6.61
C TYR A 41 12.80 -19.25 6.05
N PRO A 42 12.62 -19.10 4.72
CA PRO A 42 11.94 -17.94 4.15
C PRO A 42 10.53 -17.71 4.72
N PHE A 43 9.78 -18.79 4.96
CA PHE A 43 8.43 -18.72 5.52
C PHE A 43 8.44 -18.24 6.98
N TYR A 44 9.37 -18.72 7.80
CA TYR A 44 9.49 -18.24 9.18
C TYR A 44 9.91 -16.77 9.28
N ILE A 45 10.78 -16.30 8.39
CA ILE A 45 11.16 -14.88 8.30
C ILE A 45 9.93 -14.05 7.92
N TRP A 46 9.12 -14.53 6.98
CA TRP A 46 7.86 -13.87 6.60
C TRP A 46 6.86 -13.83 7.76
N MET A 47 6.71 -14.91 8.53
CA MET A 47 5.87 -14.89 9.75
C MET A 47 6.35 -13.85 10.76
N GLY A 48 7.66 -13.69 10.92
CA GLY A 48 8.24 -12.62 11.74
C GLY A 48 7.86 -11.23 11.22
N SER A 49 7.94 -11.02 9.91
CA SER A 49 7.49 -9.77 9.28
C SER A 49 5.99 -9.51 9.48
N LEU A 50 5.15 -10.55 9.37
CA LEU A 50 3.71 -10.44 9.59
C LEU A 50 3.38 -10.01 11.03
N LEU A 51 4.13 -10.51 12.02
CA LEU A 51 3.98 -10.09 13.41
C LEU A 51 4.36 -8.61 13.58
N VAL A 52 5.46 -8.17 12.95
CA VAL A 52 5.86 -6.76 12.94
C VAL A 52 4.80 -5.90 12.27
N LEU A 53 4.19 -6.35 11.17
CA LEU A 53 3.08 -5.65 10.51
C LEU A 53 1.92 -5.41 11.47
N GLY A 54 1.53 -6.44 12.24
CA GLY A 54 0.46 -6.33 13.23
C GLY A 54 0.73 -5.23 14.26
N ILE A 55 1.97 -5.15 14.77
CA ILE A 55 2.38 -4.10 15.71
C ILE A 55 2.34 -2.72 15.04
N VAL A 56 2.89 -2.61 13.83
CA VAL A 56 2.93 -1.37 13.05
C VAL A 56 1.53 -0.85 12.75
N LEU A 57 0.58 -1.72 12.40
CA LEU A 57 -0.82 -1.37 12.19
C LEU A 57 -1.46 -0.78 13.45
N ILE A 58 -1.27 -1.42 14.60
CA ILE A 58 -1.80 -0.93 15.88
C ILE A 58 -1.22 0.47 16.18
N VAL A 59 0.09 0.64 16.02
CA VAL A 59 0.77 1.93 16.25
C VAL A 59 0.25 3.01 15.28
N SER A 60 0.06 2.66 14.01
CA SER A 60 -0.47 3.57 12.97
C SER A 60 -1.91 4.00 13.25
N ILE A 61 -2.79 3.07 13.65
CA ILE A 61 -4.17 3.37 14.04
C ILE A 61 -4.18 4.32 15.24
N ILE A 62 -3.41 4.01 16.28
CA ILE A 62 -3.30 4.88 17.47
C ILE A 62 -2.81 6.27 17.07
N ASN A 63 -1.70 6.38 16.33
CA ASN A 63 -1.14 7.67 15.92
C ASN A 63 -2.08 8.48 15.00
N THR A 64 -2.90 7.81 14.20
CA THR A 64 -3.84 8.46 13.28
C THR A 64 -5.04 9.02 14.02
N PHE A 65 -5.66 8.23 14.93
CA PHE A 65 -6.93 8.59 15.58
C PHE A 65 -6.79 9.22 16.97
N THR A 66 -5.61 9.16 17.61
CA THR A 66 -5.37 9.88 18.86
C THR A 66 -4.76 11.25 18.56
N GLU A 67 -5.58 12.29 18.53
CA GLU A 67 -5.14 13.67 18.58
C GLU A 67 -4.74 14.01 20.03
N MET A 68 -3.56 13.59 20.50
CA MET A 68 -3.00 14.20 21.71
C MET A 68 -2.00 15.26 21.32
N THR A 69 -2.48 16.50 21.26
CA THR A 69 -1.76 17.72 21.66
C THR A 69 -0.23 17.56 21.81
N GLY A 70 0.50 17.68 20.70
CA GLY A 70 1.96 17.74 20.78
C GLY A 70 2.68 17.47 19.47
N PHE A 71 3.07 18.55 18.77
CA PHE A 71 4.24 18.65 17.88
C PHE A 71 4.58 17.44 16.99
N VAL A 72 3.60 16.76 16.40
CA VAL A 72 3.87 15.79 15.33
C VAL A 72 3.58 16.47 14.01
N HIS A 73 4.60 16.57 13.15
CA HIS A 73 4.42 17.17 11.85
C HIS A 73 3.43 16.31 11.03
N PRO A 74 2.46 16.89 10.31
CA PRO A 74 1.53 16.12 9.49
C PRO A 74 2.22 15.14 8.53
N ASP A 75 3.40 15.53 8.05
CA ASP A 75 4.25 14.67 7.21
C ASP A 75 4.68 13.40 7.91
N ASP A 76 4.97 13.43 9.21
CA ASP A 76 5.38 12.24 9.96
C ASP A 76 4.25 11.20 10.01
N LYS A 77 2.99 11.66 10.09
CA LYS A 77 1.80 10.79 10.01
C LYS A 77 1.61 10.24 8.60
N LEU A 78 1.81 11.08 7.58
CA LEU A 78 1.72 10.68 6.18
C LEU A 78 2.78 9.61 5.84
N TYR A 79 4.04 9.83 6.23
CA TYR A 79 5.13 8.88 6.01
C TYR A 79 4.90 7.56 6.74
N ALA A 80 4.45 7.60 8.00
CA ALA A 80 4.15 6.39 8.76
C ALA A 80 3.06 5.54 8.08
N ASN A 81 1.95 6.15 7.69
CA ASN A 81 0.83 5.45 7.06
C ASN A 81 1.19 4.95 5.65
N THR A 82 2.05 5.68 4.95
CA THR A 82 2.61 5.29 3.65
C THR A 82 3.50 4.04 3.78
N LEU A 83 4.34 3.98 4.82
CA LEU A 83 5.19 2.81 5.08
C LEU A 83 4.35 1.59 5.47
N VAL A 84 3.29 1.77 6.26
CA VAL A 84 2.32 0.70 6.58
C VAL A 84 1.66 0.16 5.31
N PHE A 85 1.27 1.04 4.38
CA PHE A 85 0.71 0.63 3.08
C PHE A 85 1.70 -0.23 2.29
N VAL A 86 2.95 0.24 2.11
CA VAL A 86 3.99 -0.49 1.38
C VAL A 86 4.29 -1.85 2.05
N MET A 87 4.39 -1.87 3.38
CA MET A 87 4.65 -3.10 4.13
C MET A 87 3.50 -4.11 4.02
N THR A 88 2.25 -3.64 4.06
CA THR A 88 1.05 -4.49 3.92
C THR A 88 1.05 -5.16 2.55
N LEU A 89 1.24 -4.37 1.50
CA LEU A 89 1.28 -4.87 0.12
C LEU A 89 2.47 -5.80 -0.09
N GLY A 90 3.66 -5.43 0.40
CA GLY A 90 4.85 -6.27 0.35
C GLY A 90 4.66 -7.61 1.07
N THR A 91 3.96 -7.63 2.22
CA THR A 91 3.73 -8.87 2.99
C THR A 91 2.84 -9.84 2.22
N ILE A 92 1.75 -9.35 1.63
CA ILE A 92 0.82 -10.17 0.82
C ILE A 92 1.54 -10.72 -0.41
N LEU A 93 2.29 -9.88 -1.12
CA LEU A 93 2.98 -10.30 -2.34
C LEU A 93 4.14 -11.26 -2.05
N THR A 94 4.88 -11.03 -0.96
CA THR A 94 5.96 -11.93 -0.55
C THR A 94 5.42 -13.31 -0.19
N PHE A 95 4.22 -13.41 0.40
CA PHE A 95 3.61 -14.71 0.69
C PHE A 95 3.40 -15.54 -0.57
N GLY A 96 2.86 -14.95 -1.64
CA GLY A 96 2.69 -15.65 -2.91
C GLY A 96 4.01 -16.00 -3.59
N LEU A 97 5.11 -15.29 -3.29
CA LEU A 97 6.44 -15.68 -3.74
C LEU A 97 6.99 -16.88 -2.98
N LEU A 98 6.56 -17.09 -1.73
CA LEU A 98 7.03 -18.17 -0.88
C LEU A 98 6.31 -19.49 -1.18
N GLU A 99 5.02 -19.43 -1.52
CA GLU A 99 4.31 -20.58 -2.06
C GLU A 99 4.85 -20.96 -3.45
N GLY A 100 5.13 -22.25 -3.65
CA GLY A 100 5.85 -22.78 -4.80
C GLY A 100 5.11 -22.69 -6.15
N TYR A 101 5.67 -23.35 -7.15
CA TYR A 101 5.24 -23.28 -8.56
C TYR A 101 3.86 -23.90 -8.87
N ASP A 102 3.22 -24.58 -7.91
CA ASP A 102 1.98 -25.35 -8.14
C ASP A 102 0.73 -24.67 -7.53
N THR A 103 0.84 -23.43 -7.05
CA THR A 103 -0.27 -22.68 -6.43
C THR A 103 -0.73 -21.49 -7.28
N ALA A 104 -0.84 -21.70 -8.61
CA ALA A 104 -1.24 -20.66 -9.56
C ALA A 104 -2.55 -19.94 -9.15
N ASP A 105 -3.50 -20.67 -8.57
CA ASP A 105 -4.77 -20.11 -8.09
C ASP A 105 -4.58 -19.19 -6.87
N ILE A 106 -3.71 -19.56 -5.93
CA ILE A 106 -3.44 -18.77 -4.72
C ILE A 106 -2.64 -17.52 -5.11
N GLN A 107 -1.63 -17.68 -5.98
CA GLN A 107 -0.86 -16.58 -6.55
C GLN A 107 -1.76 -15.58 -7.30
N GLY A 108 -2.69 -16.06 -8.11
CA GLY A 108 -3.69 -15.21 -8.79
C GLY A 108 -4.59 -14.46 -7.80
N ALA A 109 -5.08 -15.14 -6.75
CA ALA A 109 -5.90 -14.51 -5.72
C ALA A 109 -5.12 -13.42 -4.96
N LEU A 110 -3.88 -13.69 -4.55
CA LEU A 110 -3.02 -12.73 -3.85
C LEU A 110 -2.66 -11.52 -4.71
N PHE A 111 -2.39 -11.73 -6.01
CA PHE A 111 -2.15 -10.64 -6.95
C PHE A 111 -3.39 -9.75 -7.12
N ASN A 112 -4.57 -10.35 -7.23
CA ASN A 112 -5.83 -9.61 -7.29
C ASN A 112 -6.10 -8.82 -6.00
N MET A 113 -5.84 -9.41 -4.83
CA MET A 113 -5.94 -8.70 -3.55
C MET A 113 -5.01 -7.48 -3.50
N GLY A 114 -3.74 -7.65 -3.89
CA GLY A 114 -2.76 -6.55 -3.96
C GLY A 114 -3.21 -5.45 -4.93
N THR A 115 -3.70 -5.83 -6.11
CA THR A 115 -4.24 -4.91 -7.11
C THR A 115 -5.41 -4.10 -6.56
N MET A 116 -6.35 -4.74 -5.86
CA MET A 116 -7.49 -4.06 -5.23
C MET A 116 -7.05 -3.07 -4.14
N ILE A 117 -6.04 -3.41 -3.34
CA ILE A 117 -5.47 -2.50 -2.33
C ILE A 117 -4.91 -1.23 -2.99
N VAL A 118 -4.17 -1.37 -4.09
CA VAL A 118 -3.63 -0.23 -4.84
C VAL A 118 -4.75 0.63 -5.43
N ILE A 119 -5.75 0.01 -6.05
CA ILE A 119 -6.90 0.71 -6.63
C ILE A 119 -7.65 1.49 -5.55
N ALA A 120 -7.91 0.87 -4.39
CA ALA A 120 -8.55 1.54 -3.27
C ALA A 120 -7.72 2.74 -2.78
N TYR A 121 -6.40 2.61 -2.74
CA TYR A 121 -5.51 3.69 -2.34
C TYR A 121 -5.54 4.87 -3.33
N ILE A 122 -5.55 4.60 -4.64
CA ILE A 122 -5.73 5.62 -5.70
C ILE A 122 -7.08 6.32 -5.54
N PHE A 123 -8.14 5.55 -5.33
CA PHE A 123 -9.48 6.09 -5.13
C PHE A 123 -9.53 7.07 -3.94
N LEU A 124 -9.02 6.64 -2.79
CA LEU A 124 -8.98 7.47 -1.58
C LEU A 124 -8.17 8.76 -1.81
N PHE A 125 -7.02 8.66 -2.49
CA PHE A 125 -6.19 9.82 -2.79
C PHE A 125 -6.91 10.86 -3.65
N ILE A 126 -7.51 10.43 -4.77
CA ILE A 126 -8.24 11.34 -5.66
C ILE A 126 -9.47 11.91 -4.95
N PHE A 127 -10.17 11.10 -4.15
CA PHE A 127 -11.32 11.54 -3.38
C PHE A 127 -10.96 12.63 -2.37
N VAL A 128 -9.88 12.47 -1.61
CA VAL A 128 -9.39 13.48 -0.66
C VAL A 128 -8.96 14.75 -1.39
N PHE A 129 -8.24 14.64 -2.50
CA PHE A 129 -7.73 15.81 -3.24
C PHE A 129 -8.83 16.57 -4.01
N GLY A 130 -9.80 15.84 -4.56
CA GLY A 130 -10.92 16.39 -5.33
C GLY A 130 -12.12 16.78 -4.46
N GLY A 131 -12.19 16.30 -3.22
CA GLY A 131 -13.34 16.46 -2.32
C GLY A 131 -13.74 17.91 -2.08
N SER A 132 -12.77 18.81 -1.87
CA SER A 132 -13.06 20.23 -1.65
C SER A 132 -13.74 20.87 -2.85
N ARG A 133 -13.27 20.59 -4.08
CA ARG A 133 -13.85 21.08 -5.34
C ARG A 133 -15.22 20.48 -5.66
N ILE A 134 -15.50 19.27 -5.17
CA ILE A 134 -16.84 18.66 -5.26
C ILE A 134 -17.80 19.41 -4.33
N SER A 135 -17.34 19.84 -3.16
CA SER A 135 -18.14 20.56 -2.15
C SER A 135 -18.24 22.07 -2.36
N GLU A 136 -17.40 22.67 -3.23
CA GLU A 136 -17.46 24.09 -3.61
C GLU A 136 -18.75 24.38 -4.38
N GLY A 137 -19.82 24.73 -3.66
CA GLY A 137 -21.17 24.90 -4.17
C GLY A 137 -22.28 24.44 -3.21
N ALA A 138 -21.97 24.25 -1.93
CA ALA A 138 -22.93 23.85 -0.89
C ALA A 138 -23.92 24.95 -0.47
N GLU A 139 -24.20 25.93 -1.34
CA GLU A 139 -25.27 26.89 -1.08
C GLU A 139 -26.65 26.24 -1.26
N THR A 140 -27.58 26.61 -0.38
CA THR A 140 -28.98 26.17 -0.40
C THR A 140 -29.62 26.46 -1.77
N GLY A 141 -29.77 25.43 -2.59
CA GLY A 141 -30.37 25.49 -3.93
C GLY A 141 -29.60 24.75 -5.03
N GLN A 142 -28.33 24.40 -4.81
CA GLN A 142 -27.44 23.81 -5.84
C GLN A 142 -27.29 22.27 -5.76
N ILE A 143 -28.20 21.56 -5.08
CA ILE A 143 -28.13 20.10 -4.88
C ILE A 143 -28.02 19.33 -6.21
N LYS A 144 -28.70 19.79 -7.26
CA LYS A 144 -28.63 19.17 -8.60
C LYS A 144 -27.24 19.29 -9.23
N GLU A 145 -26.59 20.44 -9.05
CA GLU A 145 -25.25 20.69 -9.58
C GLU A 145 -24.20 19.89 -8.82
N MET A 146 -24.28 19.86 -7.49
CA MET A 146 -23.43 19.02 -6.63
C MET A 146 -23.56 17.53 -7.00
N THR A 147 -24.80 17.04 -7.19
CA THR A 147 -25.05 15.66 -7.61
C THR A 147 -24.46 15.35 -8.99
N SER A 148 -24.57 16.29 -9.95
CA SER A 148 -23.99 16.13 -11.29
C SER A 148 -22.45 16.09 -11.26
N ARG A 149 -21.81 16.99 -10.50
CA ARG A 149 -20.35 17.00 -10.32
C ARG A 149 -19.85 15.72 -9.66
N PHE A 150 -20.55 15.25 -8.62
CA PHE A 150 -20.24 14.00 -7.94
C PHE A 150 -20.35 12.80 -8.89
N MET A 151 -21.41 12.74 -9.71
CA MET A 151 -21.60 11.68 -10.70
C MET A 151 -20.47 11.67 -11.75
N LEU A 152 -20.08 12.83 -12.27
CA LEU A 152 -18.97 12.95 -13.23
C LEU A 152 -17.64 12.49 -12.62
N VAL A 153 -17.33 12.94 -11.40
CA VAL A 153 -16.08 12.54 -10.72
C VAL A 153 -16.08 11.05 -10.43
N SER A 154 -17.21 10.49 -9.99
CA SER A 154 -17.35 9.04 -9.75
C SER A 154 -17.15 8.23 -11.03
N LEU A 155 -17.64 8.72 -12.17
CA LEU A 155 -17.45 8.08 -13.47
C LEU A 155 -15.98 8.10 -13.90
N ILE A 156 -15.31 9.25 -13.76
CA ILE A 156 -13.87 9.39 -14.09
C ILE A 156 -13.03 8.48 -13.19
N LEU A 157 -13.32 8.45 -11.89
CA LEU A 157 -12.69 7.54 -10.94
C LEU A 157 -12.89 6.09 -11.35
N GLY A 158 -14.12 5.69 -11.69
CA GLY A 158 -14.44 4.36 -12.19
C GLY A 158 -13.60 3.97 -13.42
N ALA A 159 -13.47 4.89 -14.39
CA ALA A 159 -12.67 4.66 -15.58
C ALA A 159 -11.17 4.52 -15.27
N ILE A 160 -10.63 5.36 -14.37
CA ILE A 160 -9.22 5.26 -13.93
C ILE A 160 -8.97 3.93 -13.23
N MET A 161 -9.84 3.54 -12.30
CA MET A 161 -9.74 2.27 -11.57
C MET A 161 -9.81 1.06 -12.52
N ALA A 162 -10.73 1.08 -13.48
CA ALA A 162 -10.83 0.04 -14.51
C ALA A 162 -9.57 -0.01 -15.39
N GLY A 163 -9.02 1.15 -15.78
CA GLY A 163 -7.78 1.23 -16.55
C GLY A 163 -6.56 0.67 -15.79
N VAL A 164 -6.44 0.99 -14.50
CA VAL A 164 -5.37 0.45 -13.63
C VAL A 164 -5.53 -1.06 -13.46
N ASN A 165 -6.74 -1.55 -13.20
CA ASN A 165 -7.01 -2.98 -13.11
C ASN A 165 -6.68 -3.71 -14.42
N PHE A 166 -7.03 -3.12 -15.56
CA PHE A 166 -6.70 -3.66 -16.88
C PHE A 166 -5.18 -3.72 -17.09
N ALA A 167 -4.46 -2.63 -16.80
CA ALA A 167 -3.01 -2.58 -16.95
C ALA A 167 -2.28 -3.62 -16.06
N LEU A 168 -2.73 -3.78 -14.81
CA LEU A 168 -2.13 -4.74 -13.87
C LEU A 168 -2.45 -6.20 -14.26
N ASN A 169 -3.69 -6.48 -14.69
CA ASN A 169 -4.03 -7.81 -15.24
C ASN A 169 -3.29 -8.10 -16.54
N TRP A 170 -3.05 -7.07 -17.37
CA TRP A 170 -2.25 -7.24 -18.58
C TRP A 170 -0.81 -7.64 -18.25
N ILE A 171 -0.21 -7.04 -17.21
CA ILE A 171 1.13 -7.41 -16.73
C ILE A 171 1.15 -8.86 -16.26
N TRP A 172 0.12 -9.29 -15.52
CA TRP A 172 -0.03 -10.68 -15.09
C TRP A 172 -0.04 -11.66 -16.28
N LEU A 173 -0.89 -11.39 -17.28
CA LEU A 173 -1.02 -12.22 -18.47
C LEU A 173 0.24 -12.23 -19.34
N PHE A 174 0.94 -11.10 -19.45
CA PHE A 174 2.12 -10.95 -20.30
C PHE A 174 3.37 -11.60 -19.68
N THR A 175 3.56 -11.47 -18.37
CA THR A 175 4.77 -11.99 -17.70
C THR A 175 4.72 -13.48 -17.42
N ALA A 176 3.51 -14.07 -17.33
CA ALA A 176 3.28 -15.48 -17.00
C ALA A 176 4.08 -15.96 -15.76
N SER A 177 4.43 -15.03 -14.87
CA SER A 177 5.32 -15.26 -13.74
C SER A 177 4.88 -14.36 -12.59
N TYR A 178 4.48 -14.99 -11.48
CA TYR A 178 4.08 -14.26 -10.28
C TYR A 178 5.20 -13.35 -9.76
N ALA A 179 6.46 -13.80 -9.84
CA ALA A 179 7.61 -13.00 -9.40
C ALA A 179 7.71 -11.64 -10.12
N TRP A 180 7.58 -11.64 -11.44
CA TRP A 180 7.63 -10.43 -12.24
C TRP A 180 6.39 -9.57 -12.05
N ALA A 181 5.20 -10.18 -12.01
CA ALA A 181 3.95 -9.46 -11.82
C ALA A 181 3.90 -8.79 -10.43
N ALA A 182 4.21 -9.53 -9.36
CA ALA A 182 4.27 -9.02 -8.00
C ALA A 182 5.33 -7.93 -7.83
N GLY A 183 6.54 -8.13 -8.39
CA GLY A 183 7.58 -7.11 -8.38
C GLY A 183 7.14 -5.81 -9.08
N THR A 184 6.48 -5.92 -10.23
CA THR A 184 5.97 -4.76 -10.98
C THR A 184 4.88 -4.03 -10.19
N LEU A 185 3.93 -4.76 -9.59
CA LEU A 185 2.88 -4.19 -8.75
C LEU A 185 3.45 -3.47 -7.53
N PHE A 186 4.45 -4.06 -6.86
CA PHE A 186 5.13 -3.45 -5.72
C PHE A 186 5.86 -2.16 -6.11
N MET A 187 6.58 -2.16 -7.24
CA MET A 187 7.26 -0.97 -7.76
C MET A 187 6.27 0.12 -8.17
N PHE A 188 5.13 -0.25 -8.77
CA PHE A 188 4.05 0.68 -9.06
C PHE A 188 3.48 1.31 -7.79
N ALA A 189 3.26 0.53 -6.73
CA ALA A 189 2.81 1.04 -5.44
C ALA A 189 3.80 2.02 -4.81
N ILE A 190 5.10 1.75 -4.89
CA ILE A 190 6.16 2.67 -4.44
C ILE A 190 6.14 3.97 -5.26
N ALA A 191 6.06 3.87 -6.60
CA ALA A 191 6.00 5.05 -7.46
C ALA A 191 4.77 5.91 -7.14
N LEU A 192 3.61 5.28 -6.91
CA LEU A 192 2.39 5.95 -6.50
C LEU A 192 2.57 6.71 -5.18
N VAL A 193 3.22 6.08 -4.20
CA VAL A 193 3.59 6.72 -2.93
C VAL A 193 4.42 7.98 -3.16
N PHE A 194 5.47 7.92 -3.98
CA PHE A 194 6.30 9.08 -4.28
C PHE A 194 5.53 10.20 -4.95
N ILE A 195 4.64 9.85 -5.90
CA ILE A 195 3.75 10.80 -6.56
C ILE A 195 2.87 11.51 -5.52
N ILE A 196 2.21 10.75 -4.64
CA ILE A 196 1.32 11.29 -3.62
C ILE A 196 2.06 12.23 -2.67
N VAL A 197 3.21 11.79 -2.15
CA VAL A 197 4.05 12.62 -1.25
C VAL A 197 4.47 13.91 -1.95
N PHE A 198 4.86 13.86 -3.22
CA PHE A 198 5.24 15.06 -3.98
C PHE A 198 4.07 16.03 -4.20
N PHE A 199 2.87 15.52 -4.48
CA PHE A 199 1.68 16.34 -4.67
C PHE A 199 1.12 16.92 -3.36
N LEU A 200 1.21 16.17 -2.25
CA LEU A 200 0.75 16.62 -0.92
C LEU A 200 1.76 17.53 -0.22
N GLY A 201 3.07 17.29 -0.36
CA GLY A 201 4.13 18.08 0.28
C GLY A 201 4.22 19.55 -0.17
N ARG A 202 3.39 19.98 -1.13
CA ARG A 202 3.24 21.40 -1.51
C ARG A 202 2.02 22.09 -0.90
N ARG A 203 1.14 21.36 -0.21
CA ARG A 203 -0.06 21.90 0.44
C ARG A 203 0.11 21.83 1.96
N TYR A 204 1.06 22.58 2.48
CA TYR A 204 1.07 22.86 3.92
C TYR A 204 -0.08 23.82 4.22
N GLU A 205 -1.17 23.27 4.73
CA GLU A 205 -2.08 24.03 5.58
C GLU A 205 -1.36 24.19 6.93
N PRO A 206 -1.18 25.41 7.46
CA PRO A 206 -0.76 25.57 8.84
C PRO A 206 -1.79 24.86 9.72
N VAL A 207 -1.33 23.83 10.45
CA VAL A 207 -2.07 23.27 11.56
C VAL A 207 -2.18 24.40 12.58
N GLY A 208 -3.38 24.94 12.79
CA GLY A 208 -3.63 26.11 13.66
C GLY A 208 -2.81 26.02 14.96
N GLU A 209 -2.11 27.07 15.38
CA GLU A 209 -2.55 28.47 15.55
C GLU A 209 -1.67 29.53 14.86
#